data_AF-A0AAE6SR42-F1
#
_entry.id   AF-A0AAE6SR42-F1
#
_cell.length_a   1.000
_cell.length_b   1.000
_cell.length_c   1.000
_cell.angle_alpha   90.00
_cell.angle_beta   90.00
_cell.angle_gamma   90.00
#
_symmetry.space_group_name_H-M   'P 1'
#
loop_
_entity.id
_entity.type
_entity.pdbx_description
1 polymer ?
#
loop_
_entity_poly.entity_id
_entity_poly.type
_entity_poly.pdbx_seq_one_letter_code
_entity_poly.pdbx_strand_id
1 'polypeptide(L)' 'MVINAYALCYAIYHVDIALATDDNEFKIATADWSTIDFGAIVGDDAVTEGVLKTLVEKGANML' A
#
# COMPACT_ATOMS: atom_id res chain seq x y z
N MET A 1 -24.35 -28.63 -5.88
CA MET A 1 -23.69 -27.40 -6.38
C MET A 1 -22.29 -27.40 -5.82
N VAL A 2 -21.30 -27.68 -6.66
CA VAL A 2 -19.89 -27.73 -6.24
C VAL A 2 -19.37 -26.29 -6.23
N ILE A 3 -19.12 -25.74 -5.04
CA ILE A 3 -18.40 -24.48 -4.93
C ILE A 3 -16.92 -24.83 -5.13
N ASN A 4 -16.40 -24.60 -6.33
CA ASN A 4 -14.97 -24.65 -6.58
C ASN A 4 -14.33 -23.52 -5.80
N ALA A 5 -13.67 -23.86 -4.69
CA ALA A 5 -12.83 -22.95 -3.95
C ALA A 5 -11.55 -22.70 -4.76
N TYR A 6 -11.62 -21.77 -5.71
CA TYR A 6 -10.43 -21.13 -6.23
C TYR A 6 -9.85 -20.31 -5.08
N ALA A 7 -8.94 -20.91 -4.31
CA ALA A 7 -8.09 -20.15 -3.40
C ALA A 7 -7.22 -19.25 -4.29
N LEU A 8 -7.69 -18.02 -4.51
CA LEU A 8 -6.89 -16.99 -5.13
C LEU A 8 -5.69 -16.77 -4.21
N CYS A 9 -4.52 -17.22 -4.64
CA CYS A 9 -3.25 -17.01 -3.96
C CYS A 9 -2.90 -15.52 -4.08
N TYR A 10 -3.46 -14.69 -3.21
CA TYR A 10 -3.01 -13.33 -3.02
C TYR A 10 -1.79 -13.38 -2.09
N ALA A 11 -0.63 -12.94 -2.58
CA ALA A 11 0.52 -12.72 -1.72
C ALA A 11 0.22 -11.49 -0.84
N ILE A 12 0.30 -11.67 0.47
CA ILE A 12 0.21 -10.57 1.44
C ILE A 12 1.64 -10.25 1.87
N TYR A 13 2.02 -8.99 1.70
CA TYR A 13 3.29 -8.46 2.20
C TYR A 13 3.02 -7.67 3.48
N HIS A 14 3.77 -7.96 4.54
CA HIS A 14 3.66 -7.28 5.83
C HIS A 14 5.05 -6.83 6.27
N VAL A 15 5.16 -5.62 6.81
CA VAL A 15 6.33 -5.13 7.51
C VAL A 15 5.88 -4.28 8.70
N ASP A 16 6.56 -4.44 9.84
CA ASP A 16 6.39 -3.57 10.99
C ASP A 16 7.44 -2.46 10.93
N ILE A 17 6.99 -1.20 10.96
CA ILE A 17 7.85 -0.01 10.91
C ILE A 17 7.50 0.86 12.10
N ALA A 18 8.51 1.19 12.92
CA ALA A 18 8.35 2.16 13.99
C ALA A 18 8.33 3.58 13.40
N LEU A 19 7.27 4.34 13.66
CA LEU A 19 7.12 5.73 13.20
C LEU A 19 7.57 6.71 14.28
N ALA A 20 8.15 7.83 13.86
CA ALA A 20 8.37 8.98 14.73
C ALA A 20 7.04 9.71 15.00
N THR A 21 7.00 10.55 16.03
CA THR A 21 5.79 11.31 16.42
C THR A 21 5.45 12.48 15.49
N ASP A 22 6.26 12.71 14.46
CA ASP A 22 6.08 13.79 13.49
C ASP A 22 5.36 13.26 12.24
N ASP A 23 5.14 14.13 11.25
CA ASP A 23 4.57 13.73 9.97
C ASP A 23 5.53 12.77 9.25
N ASN A 24 5.02 11.60 8.82
CA ASN A 24 5.78 10.60 8.10
C ASN A 24 5.13 10.37 6.73
N GLU A 25 5.91 10.44 5.67
CA GLU A 25 5.46 10.11 4.33
C GLU A 25 5.90 8.69 3.93
N PHE A 26 5.06 7.98 3.19
CA PHE A 26 5.39 6.63 2.74
C PHE A 26 4.89 6.30 1.33
N LYS A 27 5.61 5.35 0.71
CA LYS A 27 5.30 4.71 -0.57
C LYS A 27 5.75 3.26 -0.53
N ILE A 28 5.19 2.44 -1.40
CA ILE A 28 5.62 1.05 -1.60
C ILE A 28 6.30 0.98 -2.95
N ALA A 29 7.60 0.70 -2.96
CA ALA A 29 8.38 0.64 -4.18
C ALA A 29 9.43 -0.48 -4.13
N THR A 30 9.87 -0.93 -5.30
CA THR A 30 11.13 -1.66 -5.40
C THR A 30 12.29 -0.72 -5.05
N ALA A 31 13.41 -1.28 -4.61
CA ALA A 31 14.58 -0.48 -4.21
C ALA A 31 15.09 0.47 -5.32
N ASP A 32 14.85 0.11 -6.58
CA ASP A 32 15.22 0.87 -7.77
C ASP A 32 14.07 1.70 -8.37
N TRP A 33 12.87 1.65 -7.77
CA TRP A 33 11.65 2.35 -8.21
C TRP A 33 11.18 2.02 -9.64
N SER A 34 11.74 0.97 -10.25
CA SER A 34 11.56 0.68 -11.68
C SER A 34 10.35 -0.22 -11.95
N THR A 35 10.02 -1.12 -11.02
CA THR A 35 9.00 -2.16 -11.21
C THR A 35 7.77 -1.92 -10.36
N ILE A 36 7.95 -1.63 -9.07
CA ILE A 36 6.87 -1.26 -8.16
C ILE A 36 7.15 0.16 -7.70
N ASP A 37 6.12 1.00 -7.78
CA ASP A 37 6.10 2.35 -7.27
C ASP A 37 4.65 2.75 -7.08
N PHE A 38 4.12 2.47 -5.90
CA PHE A 38 2.75 2.73 -5.51
C PHE A 38 2.68 3.84 -4.48
N GLY A 39 1.69 4.71 -4.66
CA GLY A 39 1.41 5.82 -3.78
C GLY A 39 -0.08 6.14 -3.73
N ALA A 40 -0.39 7.29 -3.15
CA ALA A 40 -1.74 7.82 -3.00
C ALA A 40 -2.36 8.27 -4.32
N ILE A 41 -3.69 8.21 -4.37
CA ILE A 41 -4.48 8.94 -5.36
C ILE A 41 -4.37 10.43 -5.03
N VAL A 42 -4.23 11.28 -6.05
CA VAL A 42 -4.14 12.73 -5.84
C VAL A 42 -5.38 13.25 -5.13
N GLY A 43 -5.19 13.92 -3.98
CA GLY A 43 -6.27 14.42 -3.13
C GLY A 43 -6.86 13.39 -2.15
N ASP A 44 -6.32 12.17 -2.13
CA ASP A 44 -6.60 11.13 -1.14
C ASP A 44 -5.26 10.52 -0.68
N ASP A 45 -4.47 11.30 0.06
CA ASP A 45 -3.13 10.98 0.55
C ASP A 45 -3.10 10.55 2.03
N ALA A 46 -4.02 11.06 2.84
CA ALA A 46 -4.13 10.72 4.25
C ALA A 46 -4.35 9.22 4.50
N VAL A 47 -3.62 8.65 5.45
CA VAL A 47 -3.74 7.27 5.90
C VAL A 47 -4.19 7.23 7.34
N THR A 48 -5.14 6.34 7.59
CA THR A 48 -5.71 6.10 8.92
C THR A 48 -5.44 4.65 9.30
N GLU A 49 -4.90 4.44 10.50
CA GLU A 49 -4.62 3.10 11.01
C GLU A 49 -5.89 2.22 11.00
N GLY A 50 -5.73 0.96 10.56
CA GLY A 50 -6.83 0.00 10.47
C GLY A 50 -7.79 0.23 9.30
N VAL A 51 -7.58 1.26 8.47
CA VAL A 51 -8.40 1.55 7.29
C VAL A 51 -7.64 1.15 6.03
N LEU A 52 -8.33 0.44 5.12
CA LEU A 52 -7.75 0.09 3.83
C LEU A 52 -7.50 1.35 3.00
N LYS A 53 -6.30 1.44 2.42
CA LYS A 53 -5.91 2.51 1.50
C LYS A 53 -5.83 1.97 0.08
N THR A 54 -6.48 2.67 -0.86
CA THR A 54 -6.33 2.36 -2.29
C THR A 54 -5.06 3.01 -2.82
N LEU A 55 -4.25 2.26 -3.54
CA LEU A 55 -2.99 2.73 -4.12
C LEU A 55 -3.06 2.80 -5.64
N VAL A 56 -2.31 3.72 -6.21
CA VAL A 56 -2.14 3.85 -7.67
C VAL A 56 -0.67 3.84 -8.05
N GLU A 57 -0.40 3.30 -9.24
CA GLU A 57 0.94 3.30 -9.82
C GLU A 57 1.41 4.74 -10.02
N LYS A 58 2.66 5.02 -9.62
CA LYS A 58 3.28 6.34 -9.64
C LYS A 58 2.46 7.42 -8.91
N GLY A 59 1.69 7.03 -7.89
CA GLY A 59 0.92 7.93 -7.04
C GLY A 59 1.77 8.86 -6.18
N ALA A 60 1.11 9.83 -5.53
CA ALA A 60 1.73 10.76 -4.59
C ALA A 60 2.21 10.04 -3.31
N ASN A 61 2.99 10.72 -2.47
CA ASN A 61 3.31 10.20 -1.14
C ASN A 61 2.02 10.11 -0.31
N MET A 62 1.92 9.08 0.53
CA MET A 62 0.88 8.99 1.56
C MET A 62 1.32 9.73 2.80
N LEU A 63 0.35 10.31 3.52
CA LEU A 63 0.52 11.10 4.75
C LEU A 63 -0.13 10.43 5.96
#